data_AF-Q9Z440-F1
#
_entry.id   AF-Q9Z440-F1
#
_cell.length_a   1.000
_cell.length_b   1.000
_cell.length_c   1.000
_cell.angle_alpha   90.00
_cell.angle_beta   90.00
_cell.angle_gamma   90.00
#
_symmetry.space_group_name_H-M   'P 1'
#
loop_
_entity.id
_entity.type
_entity.pdbx_description
1 polymer ?
#
loop_
_entity_poly.entity_id
_entity_poly.type
_entity_poly.pdbx_seq_one_letter_code
_entity_poly.pdbx_strand_id
1 'polypeptide(L)' 'MLLAGLLASAEHGLNRVLRMDSTALPRLAALEGKVIEIDCRQPALQVFILPDEEGLMLAAHWQGEVDC' A
#
# COMPACT_ATOMS: atom_id res chain seq x y z
N MET A 1 -1.17 -11.69 14.32
CA MET A 1 0.28 -11.40 14.16
C MET A 1 0.83 -11.81 12.79
N LEU A 2 0.44 -12.96 12.22
CA LEU A 2 0.93 -13.40 10.89
C LEU A 2 0.58 -12.42 9.76
N LEU A 3 -0.66 -11.93 9.70
CA LEU A 3 -1.10 -10.97 8.67
C LEU A 3 -0.30 -9.66 8.72
N ALA A 4 -0.08 -9.11 9.92
CA ALA A 4 0.72 -7.91 10.09
C ALA A 4 2.17 -8.12 9.64
N GLY A 5 2.76 -9.28 9.93
CA GLY A 5 4.10 -9.63 9.43
C GLY A 5 4.14 -9.77 7.91
N LEU A 6 3.11 -10.38 7.31
CA LEU A 6 2.98 -10.49 5.86
C LEU A 6 2.88 -9.09 5.22
N LEU A 7 1.98 -8.24 5.72
CA LEU A 7 1.80 -6.88 5.22
C LEU A 7 3.09 -6.06 5.37
N ALA A 8 3.75 -6.10 6.52
CA ALA A 8 5.02 -5.40 6.72
C ALA A 8 6.12 -5.90 5.77
N SER A 9 6.19 -7.21 5.52
CA SER A 9 7.14 -7.77 4.54
C SER A 9 6.83 -7.35 3.11
N ALA A 10 5.54 -7.31 2.74
CA ALA A 10 5.08 -6.89 1.43
C ALA A 10 5.33 -5.39 1.23
N GLU A 11 5.00 -4.55 2.21
CA GLU A 11 5.26 -3.12 2.22
C GLU A 11 6.76 -2.85 2.06
N HIS A 12 7.59 -3.51 2.87
CA HIS A 12 9.04 -3.34 2.79
C HIS A 12 9.61 -3.77 1.43
N GLY A 13 9.15 -4.90 0.89
CA GLY A 13 9.56 -5.40 -0.42
C GLY A 13 9.15 -4.47 -1.56
N LEU A 14 7.90 -3.99 -1.53
CA LEU A 14 7.36 -3.10 -2.56
C LEU A 14 8.06 -1.74 -2.51
N ASN A 15 8.24 -1.15 -1.32
CA ASN A 15 8.99 0.09 -1.15
C ASN A 15 10.45 -0.03 -1.57
N ARG A 16 11.08 -1.19 -1.39
CA ARG A 16 12.43 -1.44 -1.89
C ARG A 16 12.47 -1.42 -3.42
N VAL A 17 11.52 -2.08 -4.09
CA VAL A 17 11.44 -2.08 -5.55
C VAL A 17 11.13 -0.67 -6.07
N LEU A 18 10.19 0.04 -5.44
CA LEU A 18 9.87 1.43 -5.79
C LEU A 18 11.08 2.36 -5.71
N ARG A 19 11.91 2.22 -4.66
CA ARG A 19 13.16 3.01 -4.55
C ARG A 19 14.21 2.65 -5.60
N MET A 20 14.17 1.45 -6.17
CA MET A 20 15.05 1.05 -7.28
C MET A 20 14.56 1.59 -8.63
N ASP A 21 13.27 1.93 -8.75
CA ASP A 21 12.67 2.53 -9.93
C ASP A 21 12.40 4.03 -9.70
N SER A 22 13.34 4.86 -10.14
CA SER A 22 13.26 6.32 -10.03
C SER A 22 12.08 6.96 -10.78
N THR A 23 11.37 6.21 -11.63
CA THR A 23 10.17 6.71 -12.35
C THR A 23 8.86 6.36 -11.66
N ALA A 24 8.87 5.38 -10.75
CA ALA A 24 7.68 4.95 -10.02
C ALA A 24 7.32 5.94 -8.91
N LEU A 25 8.30 6.45 -8.16
CA LEU A 25 8.08 7.39 -7.04
C LEU A 25 7.36 8.68 -7.47
N PRO A 26 7.75 9.40 -8.55
CA PRO A 26 7.03 10.60 -8.98
C PRO A 26 5.59 10.34 -9.41
N ARG A 27 5.30 9.14 -9.95
CA ARG A 27 3.93 8.73 -10.31
C ARG A 27 3.11 8.38 -9.08
N LEU A 28 3.76 7.88 -8.03
CA LEU A 28 3.14 7.56 -6.76
C LEU A 28 2.79 8.83 -5.98
N ALA A 29 3.66 9.84 -6.00
CA ALA A 29 3.39 11.16 -5.44
C ALA A 29 2.13 11.81 -6.04
N ALA A 30 1.83 11.56 -7.33
CA ALA A 30 0.58 12.03 -7.94
C ALA A 30 -0.70 11.36 -7.37
N LEU A 31 -0.55 10.27 -6.61
CA LEU A 31 -1.61 9.56 -5.91
C LEU A 31 -1.55 9.78 -4.39
N GLU A 32 -0.68 10.67 -3.91
CA GLU A 32 -0.58 11.02 -2.49
C GLU A 32 -1.95 11.49 -1.95
N GLY A 33 -2.28 11.04 -0.75
CA GLY A 33 -3.55 11.34 -0.09
C GLY A 33 -4.73 10.48 -0.56
N LYS A 34 -4.53 9.60 -1.55
CA LYS A 34 -5.55 8.63 -1.94
C LYS A 34 -5.48 7.37 -1.10
N VAL A 35 -6.63 6.76 -0.85
CA VAL A 35 -6.75 5.47 -0.19
C VAL A 35 -7.35 4.48 -1.17
N ILE A 36 -6.63 3.39 -1.42
CA ILE A 36 -7.07 2.33 -2.33
C ILE A 36 -7.39 1.09 -1.50
N GLU A 37 -8.61 0.58 -1.61
CA GLU A 37 -9.01 -0.67 -0.97
C GLU A 37 -8.80 -1.85 -1.93
N ILE A 38 -8.15 -2.89 -1.43
CA ILE A 38 -8.01 -4.17 -2.10
C ILE A 38 -8.81 -5.19 -1.31
N ASP A 39 -9.99 -5.53 -1.84
CA ASP A 39 -10.79 -6.66 -1.38
C ASP A 39 -10.29 -7.95 -2.04
N CYS A 40 -9.44 -8.69 -1.31
CA CYS A 40 -9.00 -10.02 -1.71
C CYS A 40 -10.10 -11.03 -1.40
N ARG A 41 -10.59 -11.72 -2.43
CA ARG A 41 -11.66 -12.73 -2.28
C ARG A 41 -11.15 -14.04 -1.70
N GLN A 42 -9.91 -14.43 -1.99
CA GLN A 42 -9.32 -15.70 -1.55
C GLN A 42 -7.80 -15.55 -1.31
N PRO A 43 -7.32 -15.59 -0.05
CA PRO A 43 -8.09 -15.57 1.19
C PRO A 43 -8.89 -14.28 1.36
N ALA A 44 -10.01 -14.34 2.08
CA ALA A 44 -10.84 -13.17 2.40
C ALA A 44 -10.04 -12.19 3.28
N LEU A 45 -9.60 -11.08 2.69
CA LEU A 45 -8.76 -10.08 3.34
C LEU A 45 -8.98 -8.73 2.67
N GLN A 46 -9.12 -7.68 3.47
CA GLN A 46 -9.06 -6.30 3.01
C GLN A 46 -7.69 -5.72 3.33
N VAL A 47 -7.08 -5.06 2.34
CA VAL A 47 -5.83 -4.34 2.48
C VAL A 47 -6.03 -2.94 1.91
N PHE A 48 -5.56 -1.94 2.64
CA PHE A 48 -5.59 -0.55 2.20
C PHE A 48 -4.19 -0.13 1.79
N ILE A 49 -4.08 0.50 0.63
CA ILE A 49 -2.83 1.08 0.13
C ILE A 49 -2.93 2.59 0.24
N LEU A 50 -1.93 3.18 0.89
CA LEU A 50 -1.77 4.63 1.01
C LEU A 50 -0.45 5.02 0.34
N PRO A 51 -0.50 5.62 -0.85
CA PRO A 51 0.68 6.17 -1.51
C PRO A 51 1.20 7.41 -0.78
N ASP A 52 2.51 7.56 -0.75
CA ASP A 52 3.25 8.68 -0.17
C ASP A 52 4.43 9.06 -1.09
N GLU A 53 5.08 10.20 -0.83
CA GLU A 53 6.24 10.66 -1.59
C GLU A 53 7.44 9.72 -1.47
N GLU A 54 7.58 9.02 -0.34
CA GLU A 54 8.71 8.11 -0.07
C GLU A 54 8.42 6.64 -0.43
N GLY A 55 7.19 6.30 -0.80
CA GLY A 55 6.75 4.94 -1.07
C GLY A 55 5.27 4.73 -0.80
N LEU A 56 4.89 3.57 -0.30
CA LEU A 56 3.51 3.23 0.07
C LEU A 56 3.45 2.58 1.43
N MET A 57 2.30 2.71 2.06
CA MET A 57 1.94 2.06 3.31
C MET A 57 0.81 1.07 3.06
N LEU A 58 0.91 -0.11 3.68
CA LEU A 58 -0.11 -1.14 3.65
C LEU A 58 -0.77 -1.25 5.03
N ALA A 59 -2.08 -1.01 5.09
CA ALA A 59 -2.87 -1.15 6.31
C ALA A 59 -3.86 -2.32 6.21
N ALA A 60 -4.06 -3.05 7.30
CA ALA A 60 -5.12 -4.07 7.39
C ALA A 60 -6.49 -3.48 7.76
N HIS A 61 -6.50 -2.23 8.24
CA HIS A 61 -7.70 -1.55 8.73
C HIS A 61 -7.62 -0.07 8.40
N TRP A 62 -8.71 0.47 7.86
CA TRP A 62 -8.88 1.90 7.59
C TRP A 62 -10.27 2.35 8.04
N GLN A 63 -10.37 3.56 8.61
CA GLN A 63 -11.62 4.11 9.14
C GLN A 63 -12.11 5.33 8.35
N GLY A 64 -11.35 5.78 7.35
CA GLY A 64 -11.70 6.92 6.53
C GLY A 64 -12.41 6.54 5.23
N GLU A 65 -12.64 7.54 4.39
CA GLU A 65 -13.13 7.34 3.04
C GLU A 65 -12.05 6.66 2.17
N VAL A 66 -12.50 5.88 1.19
CA VAL A 66 -11.67 5.16 0.22
C VAL A 66 -11.94 5.77 -1.15
N ASP A 67 -10.89 6.08 -1.89
CA ASP A 67 -10.98 6.71 -3.21
C ASP A 67 -11.16 5.70 -4.34
N CYS A 68 -10.66 4.48 -4.19
CA CYS A 68 -10.68 3.45 -5.23
C CYS A 68 -10.81 2.03 -4.68
#